data_AF-A0A6H1ZV30-F1
#
_entry.id   AF-A0A6H1ZV30-F1
#
_cell.length_a   1.000
_cell.length_b   1.000
_cell.length_c   1.000
_cell.angle_alpha   90.00
_cell.angle_beta   90.00
_cell.angle_gamma   90.00
#
_symmetry.space_group_name_H-M   'P 1'
#
loop_
_entity.id
_entity.type
_entity.pdbx_description
1 polymer ?
#
loop_
_entity_poly.entity_id
_entity_poly.type
_entity_poly.pdbx_seq_one_letter_code
_entity_poly.pdbx_strand_id
1 'polypeptide(L)'
;MALKIKSSAAIAKKWAAVTPARSRQWEEEITATPDADWADPAVASAPIWEQGVQEAAARGGYAKGIEESRTKWKRKALAVGGARYGPGVRAAETDQAQGFAPYREVIAGLTLAPKGPRGSPGNYERVREVGEALHSKRVGR
;
A
#
# COMPACT_ATOMS: atom_id res chain seq x y z
N MET A 1 26.79 -20.97 30.12
CA MET A 1 26.00 -19.90 30.79
C MET A 1 25.17 -19.17 29.75
N ALA A 2 23.89 -18.89 30.02
CA ALA A 2 23.04 -18.13 29.10
C ALA A 2 23.41 -16.64 29.11
N LEU A 3 23.40 -16.02 27.93
CA LEU A 3 23.72 -14.60 27.75
C LEU A 3 22.68 -13.72 28.48
N LYS A 4 23.13 -12.76 29.29
CA LYS A 4 22.22 -11.82 29.97
C LYS A 4 21.79 -10.73 28.99
N ILE A 5 20.55 -10.81 28.50
CA ILE A 5 19.92 -9.79 27.64
C ILE A 5 18.73 -9.15 28.34
N LYS A 6 18.48 -7.87 28.04
CA LYS A 6 17.29 -7.16 28.53
C LYS A 6 16.01 -7.82 28.02
N SER A 7 14.91 -7.66 28.75
CA SER A 7 13.60 -8.13 28.27
C SER A 7 13.18 -7.42 26.99
N SER A 8 12.40 -8.10 26.14
CA SER A 8 11.87 -7.52 24.90
C SER A 8 11.09 -6.23 25.15
N ALA A 9 10.37 -6.15 26.28
CA ALA A 9 9.66 -4.94 26.69
C ALA A 9 10.60 -3.76 26.99
N ALA A 10 11.71 -4.01 27.69
CA ALA A 10 12.71 -2.99 27.99
C ALA A 10 13.44 -2.52 26.72
N ILE A 11 13.73 -3.43 25.79
CA ILE A 11 14.32 -3.12 24.48
C ILE A 11 13.35 -2.25 23.67
N ALA A 12 12.09 -2.66 23.54
CA ALA A 12 11.07 -1.92 22.81
C ALA A 12 10.84 -0.52 23.38
N LYS A 13 10.79 -0.37 24.71
CA LYS A 13 10.64 0.93 25.39
C LYS A 13 11.82 1.85 25.10
N LYS A 14 13.06 1.34 25.19
CA LYS A 14 14.26 2.13 24.87
C LYS A 14 14.22 2.57 23.40
N TRP A 15 14.00 1.64 22.47
CA TRP A 15 13.95 1.93 21.04
C TRP A 15 12.91 2.99 20.71
N ALA A 16 11.69 2.87 21.25
CA ALA A 16 10.62 3.82 21.04
C ALA A 16 10.95 5.23 21.58
N ALA A 17 11.72 5.33 22.66
CA ALA A 17 12.10 6.60 23.26
C ALA A 17 13.23 7.31 22.47
N VAL A 18 14.22 6.56 21.96
CA VAL A 18 15.43 7.16 21.38
C VAL A 18 15.37 7.38 19.88
N THR A 19 14.59 6.58 19.15
CA THR A 19 14.54 6.64 17.67
C THR A 19 13.94 7.94 17.12
N PRO A 20 12.90 8.54 17.72
CA PRO A 20 12.35 9.81 17.23
C PRO A 20 13.34 10.98 17.24
N ALA A 21 14.38 10.94 18.09
CA ALA A 21 15.41 11.99 18.11
C ALA A 21 16.29 12.01 16.85
N ARG A 22 16.12 11.03 15.95
CA ARG A 22 16.88 10.89 14.69
C ARG A 22 16.08 11.30 13.46
N SER A 23 14.87 11.86 13.59
CA SER A 23 14.02 12.22 12.44
C SER A 23 14.75 13.13 11.45
N ARG A 24 15.57 14.08 11.92
CA ARG A 24 16.38 14.94 11.05
C ARG A 24 17.40 14.17 10.22
N GLN A 25 18.16 13.28 10.85
CA GLN A 25 19.13 12.42 10.15
C GLN A 25 18.41 11.56 9.09
N TRP A 26 17.24 11.03 9.45
CA TRP A 26 16.41 10.25 8.53
C TRP A 26 15.92 11.08 7.32
N GLU A 27 15.49 12.33 7.52
CA GLU A 27 15.11 13.25 6.43
C GLU A 27 16.29 13.58 5.52
N GLU A 28 17.47 13.85 6.09
CA GLU A 28 18.70 14.16 5.36
C GLU A 28 19.15 12.96 4.50
N GLU A 29 19.14 11.74 5.06
CA GLU A 29 19.53 10.52 4.34
C GLU A 29 18.55 10.16 3.21
N ILE A 30 17.23 10.31 3.43
CA ILE A 30 16.24 10.09 2.37
C ILE A 30 16.41 11.07 1.23
N THR A 31 16.58 12.36 1.55
CA THR A 31 16.72 13.41 0.53
C THR A 31 17.97 13.20 -0.32
N ALA A 32 19.04 12.64 0.26
CA ALA A 32 20.29 12.38 -0.42
C ALA A 32 20.29 11.09 -1.29
N THR A 33 19.28 10.22 -1.15
CA THR A 33 19.24 8.92 -1.85
C THR A 33 18.68 9.09 -3.27
N PRO A 34 19.43 8.76 -4.34
CA PRO A 34 18.91 8.78 -5.71
C PRO A 34 17.81 7.72 -5.93
N ASP A 35 16.81 8.05 -6.74
CA ASP A 35 15.71 7.10 -7.05
C ASP A 35 16.21 5.80 -7.67
N ALA A 36 17.23 5.86 -8.54
CA ALA A 36 17.82 4.69 -9.20
C ALA A 36 18.47 3.72 -8.18
N ASP A 37 19.13 4.25 -7.15
CA ASP A 37 19.77 3.45 -6.10
C ASP A 37 18.76 2.63 -5.29
N TRP A 38 17.50 3.07 -5.26
CA TRP A 38 16.39 2.30 -4.68
C TRP A 38 15.68 1.42 -5.72
N ALA A 39 15.30 1.98 -6.86
CA ALA A 39 14.41 1.33 -7.82
C ALA A 39 15.07 0.15 -8.54
N ASP A 40 16.30 0.31 -9.02
CA ASP A 40 16.99 -0.69 -9.84
C ASP A 40 17.23 -2.02 -9.08
N PRO A 41 17.81 -2.02 -7.86
CA PRO A 41 17.97 -3.26 -7.10
C PRO A 41 16.63 -3.87 -6.67
N ALA A 42 15.59 -3.05 -6.41
CA ALA A 42 14.26 -3.53 -6.09
C ALA A 42 13.63 -4.28 -7.28
N VAL A 43 13.75 -3.73 -8.50
CA VAL A 43 13.29 -4.38 -9.73
C VAL A 43 14.06 -5.66 -10.00
N ALA A 44 15.40 -5.64 -9.86
CA ALA A 44 16.23 -6.83 -10.05
C ALA A 44 15.90 -7.97 -9.07
N SER A 45 15.31 -7.65 -7.91
CA SER A 45 14.93 -8.63 -6.88
C SER A 45 13.57 -9.30 -7.12
N ALA A 46 12.87 -9.01 -8.22
CA ALA A 46 11.55 -9.58 -8.50
C ALA A 46 11.49 -11.13 -8.41
N PRO A 47 12.47 -11.90 -8.94
CA PRO A 47 12.43 -13.37 -8.82
C PRO A 47 12.56 -13.86 -7.36
N ILE A 48 13.33 -13.15 -6.54
CA ILE A 48 13.50 -13.46 -5.11
C ILE A 48 12.19 -13.19 -4.37
N TRP A 49 11.51 -12.10 -4.70
CA TRP A 49 10.20 -11.79 -4.16
C TRP A 49 9.17 -12.89 -4.50
N GLU A 50 9.13 -13.36 -5.75
CA GLU A 50 8.23 -14.44 -6.17
C GLU A 50 8.43 -15.73 -5.37
N GLN A 51 9.69 -16.15 -5.22
CA GLN A 51 10.04 -17.31 -4.40
C GLN A 51 9.56 -17.13 -2.95
N GLY A 52 9.83 -15.98 -2.35
CA GLY A 52 9.43 -15.69 -0.97
C GLY A 52 7.91 -15.70 -0.77
N VAL A 53 7.13 -15.25 -1.76
CA VAL A 53 5.66 -15.33 -1.74
C VAL A 53 5.20 -16.78 -1.76
N GLN A 54 5.77 -17.62 -2.62
CA GLN A 54 5.42 -19.04 -2.70
C GLN A 54 5.71 -19.77 -1.39
N GLU A 55 6.89 -19.55 -0.79
CA GLU A 55 7.25 -20.13 0.50
C GLU A 55 6.33 -19.66 1.64
N ALA A 56 6.00 -18.35 1.65
CA ALA A 56 5.10 -17.78 2.65
C ALA A 56 3.69 -18.37 2.54
N ALA A 57 3.20 -18.57 1.31
CA ALA A 57 1.93 -19.23 1.06
C ALA A 57 1.97 -20.69 1.53
N ALA A 58 3.01 -21.45 1.15
CA ALA A 58 3.17 -22.86 1.51
C ALA A 58 3.17 -23.09 3.03
N ARG A 59 3.80 -22.19 3.81
CA ARG A 59 3.83 -22.28 5.28
C ARG A 59 2.58 -21.71 5.97
N GLY A 60 1.59 -21.22 5.22
CA GLY A 60 0.39 -20.60 5.76
C GLY A 60 0.64 -19.27 6.47
N GLY A 61 1.65 -18.50 6.04
CA GLY A 61 2.10 -17.29 6.72
C GLY A 61 1.03 -16.19 6.82
N TYR A 62 0.15 -16.09 5.82
CA TYR A 62 -0.91 -15.08 5.79
C TYR A 62 -1.89 -15.23 6.98
N ALA A 63 -2.50 -16.42 7.12
CA ALA A 63 -3.51 -16.65 8.16
C ALA A 63 -2.90 -16.50 9.57
N LYS A 64 -1.69 -17.03 9.77
CA LYS A 64 -0.94 -16.91 11.03
C LYS A 64 -0.67 -15.45 11.39
N GLY A 65 -0.17 -14.65 10.45
CA GLY A 65 0.14 -13.23 10.70
C GLY A 65 -1.09 -12.38 11.02
N ILE A 66 -2.25 -12.68 10.41
CA ILE A 66 -3.52 -12.01 10.73
C ILE A 66 -3.96 -12.33 12.16
N GLU A 67 -3.87 -13.61 12.57
CA GLU A 67 -4.22 -14.02 13.93
C GLU A 67 -3.35 -13.30 14.98
N GLU A 68 -2.03 -13.30 14.77
CA GLU A 68 -1.08 -12.60 15.65
C GLU A 68 -1.34 -11.09 15.73
N SER A 69 -1.89 -10.50 14.67
CA SER A 69 -2.13 -9.05 14.58
C SER A 69 -3.58 -8.63 14.87
N ARG A 70 -4.45 -9.57 15.29
CA ARG A 70 -5.90 -9.40 15.45
C ARG A 70 -6.32 -8.08 16.10
N THR A 71 -5.63 -7.65 17.16
CA THR A 71 -5.91 -6.39 17.88
C THR A 71 -4.85 -5.31 17.63
N LYS A 72 -3.65 -5.71 17.18
CA LYS A 72 -2.49 -4.82 16.94
C LYS A 72 -2.79 -3.79 15.86
N TRP A 73 -3.46 -4.19 14.77
CA TRP A 73 -3.74 -3.30 13.64
C TRP A 73 -4.60 -2.11 14.06
N LYS A 74 -5.71 -2.35 14.78
CA LYS A 74 -6.64 -1.30 15.23
C LYS A 74 -5.97 -0.31 16.16
N ARG A 75 -5.20 -0.82 17.14
CA ARG A 75 -4.43 0.02 18.07
C ARG A 75 -3.45 0.93 17.34
N LYS A 76 -2.71 0.42 16.34
CA LYS A 76 -1.73 1.21 15.58
C LYS A 76 -2.39 2.21 14.62
N ALA A 77 -3.48 1.82 13.97
CA ALA A 77 -4.24 2.73 13.09
C ALA A 77 -4.74 3.95 13.87
N LEU A 78 -5.30 3.75 15.07
CA LEU A 78 -5.80 4.84 15.91
C LEU A 78 -4.68 5.69 16.50
N ALA A 79 -3.60 5.07 16.99
CA ALA A 79 -2.53 5.81 17.69
C ALA A 79 -1.57 6.55 16.75
N VAL A 80 -1.43 6.11 15.48
CA VAL A 80 -0.42 6.63 14.55
C VAL A 80 -1.03 7.05 13.22
N GLY A 81 -1.97 6.26 12.70
CA GLY A 81 -2.55 6.46 11.37
C GLY A 81 -3.24 7.81 11.22
N GLY A 82 -4.02 8.23 12.23
CA GLY A 82 -4.75 9.50 12.19
C GLY A 82 -3.85 10.72 11.94
N ALA A 83 -2.69 10.78 12.60
CA ALA A 83 -1.73 11.88 12.43
C ALA A 83 -1.01 11.84 11.07
N ARG A 84 -0.83 10.65 10.47
CA ARG A 84 -0.12 10.48 9.19
C ARG A 84 -1.01 10.62 7.96
N TYR A 85 -2.31 10.34 8.09
CA TYR A 85 -3.23 10.25 6.96
C TYR A 85 -3.31 11.56 6.15
N GLY A 86 -3.64 12.68 6.79
CA GLY A 86 -3.79 13.97 6.11
C GLY A 86 -2.53 14.43 5.37
N PRO A 87 -1.36 14.50 6.05
CA PRO A 87 -0.09 14.85 5.39
C PRO A 87 0.29 13.88 4.27
N GLY A 88 0.12 12.57 4.46
CA GLY A 88 0.43 11.57 3.45
C GLY A 88 -0.43 11.69 2.20
N VAL A 89 -1.73 11.98 2.34
CA VAL A 89 -2.63 12.21 1.20
C VAL A 89 -2.20 13.45 0.40
N ARG A 90 -1.81 14.54 1.07
CA ARG A 90 -1.33 15.74 0.38
C ARG A 90 -0.01 15.50 -0.34
N ALA A 91 0.92 14.78 0.29
CA ALA A 91 2.19 14.44 -0.34
C ALA A 91 2.01 13.57 -1.60
N ALA A 92 0.98 12.72 -1.64
CA ALA A 92 0.69 11.82 -2.76
C ALA A 92 -0.20 12.45 -3.84
N GLU A 93 -0.46 13.76 -3.85
CA GLU A 93 -1.37 14.40 -4.82
C GLU A 93 -0.94 14.14 -6.28
N THR A 94 0.33 14.33 -6.59
CA THR A 94 0.88 14.10 -7.93
C THR A 94 0.85 12.62 -8.31
N ASP A 95 1.25 11.74 -7.38
CA ASP A 95 1.23 10.29 -7.60
C ASP A 95 -0.18 9.78 -7.87
N GLN A 96 -1.17 10.30 -7.14
CA GLN A 96 -2.57 9.97 -7.33
C GLN A 96 -3.04 10.41 -8.72
N ALA A 97 -2.73 11.65 -9.12
CA ALA A 97 -3.09 12.18 -10.43
C ALA A 97 -2.49 11.34 -11.56
N GLN A 98 -1.19 11.03 -11.49
CA GLN A 98 -0.48 10.23 -12.48
C GLN A 98 -0.98 8.78 -12.53
N GLY A 99 -1.15 8.14 -11.37
CA GLY A 99 -1.64 6.76 -11.28
C GLY A 99 -3.08 6.60 -11.76
N PHE A 100 -3.92 7.63 -11.56
CA PHE A 100 -5.31 7.65 -11.98
C PHE A 100 -5.52 8.09 -13.43
N ALA A 101 -4.64 8.93 -13.99
CA ALA A 101 -4.78 9.49 -15.33
C ALA A 101 -5.15 8.43 -16.40
N PRO A 102 -4.51 7.25 -16.47
CA PRO A 102 -4.86 6.25 -17.48
C PRO A 102 -6.29 5.69 -17.35
N TYR A 103 -6.88 5.71 -16.15
CA TYR A 103 -8.26 5.29 -15.93
C TYR A 103 -9.23 6.42 -16.20
N ARG A 104 -8.86 7.67 -15.86
CA ARG A 104 -9.60 8.87 -16.24
C ARG A 104 -9.77 8.96 -17.76
N GLU A 105 -8.71 8.69 -18.53
CA GLU A 105 -8.79 8.69 -20.00
C GLU A 105 -9.73 7.60 -20.53
N VAL A 106 -9.70 6.40 -19.95
CA VAL A 106 -10.64 5.33 -20.32
C VAL A 106 -12.08 5.78 -20.08
N ILE A 107 -12.38 6.31 -18.90
CA ILE A 107 -13.72 6.80 -18.57
C ILE A 107 -14.15 7.92 -19.52
N ALA A 108 -13.26 8.87 -19.82
CA ALA A 108 -13.55 9.99 -20.70
C ALA A 108 -13.83 9.57 -22.15
N GLY A 109 -13.27 8.44 -22.60
CA GLY A 109 -13.49 7.87 -23.93
C GLY A 109 -14.74 6.99 -24.06
N LEU A 110 -15.43 6.64 -22.95
CA LEU A 110 -16.58 5.75 -23.01
C LEU A 110 -17.82 6.44 -23.59
N THR A 111 -18.44 5.78 -24.56
CA THR A 111 -19.81 6.08 -24.98
C THR A 111 -20.73 5.00 -24.44
N LEU A 112 -21.52 5.36 -23.43
CA LEU A 112 -22.39 4.42 -22.71
C LEU A 112 -23.77 4.32 -23.37
N ALA A 113 -24.41 3.15 -23.28
CA ALA A 113 -25.78 2.96 -23.75
C ALA A 113 -26.78 3.97 -23.13
N PRO A 114 -27.84 4.40 -23.84
CA PRO A 114 -28.82 5.35 -23.30
C PRO A 114 -29.37 4.95 -21.93
N LYS A 115 -29.53 5.93 -21.03
CA LYS A 115 -30.07 5.68 -19.69
C LYS A 115 -31.58 5.43 -19.75
N GLY A 116 -32.03 4.33 -19.17
CA GLY A 116 -33.45 4.02 -19.01
C GLY A 116 -34.10 4.70 -17.79
N PRO A 117 -35.40 4.45 -17.54
CA PRO A 117 -36.10 4.96 -16.35
C PRO A 117 -35.36 4.64 -15.05
N ARG A 118 -35.56 5.47 -14.01
CA ARG A 118 -34.95 5.23 -12.69
C ARG A 118 -35.31 3.84 -12.19
N GLY A 119 -34.29 3.07 -11.77
CA GLY A 119 -34.47 1.70 -11.29
C GLY A 119 -34.59 0.64 -12.40
N SER A 120 -34.57 1.02 -13.68
CA SER A 120 -34.56 0.06 -14.78
C SER A 120 -33.32 -0.86 -14.68
N PRO A 121 -33.49 -2.19 -14.77
CA PRO A 121 -32.38 -3.13 -14.79
C PRO A 121 -31.35 -2.83 -15.88
N GLY A 122 -31.78 -2.33 -17.04
CA GLY A 122 -30.87 -1.97 -18.14
C GLY A 122 -29.86 -0.87 -17.79
N ASN A 123 -30.06 -0.10 -16.72
CA ASN A 123 -29.07 0.88 -16.27
C ASN A 123 -27.80 0.22 -15.68
N TYR A 124 -27.87 -1.04 -15.24
CA TYR A 124 -26.70 -1.77 -14.75
C TYR A 124 -25.73 -2.12 -15.88
N GLU A 125 -26.20 -2.25 -17.12
CA GLU A 125 -25.33 -2.48 -18.28
C GLU A 125 -24.31 -1.35 -18.45
N ARG A 126 -24.71 -0.10 -18.19
CA ARG A 126 -23.80 1.05 -18.20
C ARG A 126 -22.69 0.92 -17.13
N VAL A 127 -23.01 0.33 -15.97
CA VAL A 127 -22.03 0.09 -14.91
C VAL A 127 -21.09 -1.06 -15.31
N ARG A 128 -21.63 -2.11 -15.93
CA ARG A 128 -20.85 -3.22 -16.48
C ARG A 128 -19.86 -2.72 -17.53
N GLU A 129 -20.29 -1.91 -18.50
CA GLU A 129 -19.45 -1.31 -19.54
C GLU A 129 -18.26 -0.53 -18.93
N VAL A 130 -18.51 0.32 -17.94
CA VAL A 130 -17.44 1.05 -17.22
C VAL A 130 -16.51 0.09 -16.49
N GLY A 131 -17.08 -0.91 -15.78
CA GLY A 131 -16.33 -1.89 -15.01
C GLY A 131 -15.39 -2.74 -15.89
N GLU A 132 -15.87 -3.21 -17.03
CA GLU A 132 -15.10 -3.98 -18.00
C GLU A 132 -13.97 -3.16 -18.61
N ALA A 133 -14.25 -1.91 -19.00
CA ALA A 133 -13.24 -1.03 -19.57
C ALA A 133 -12.11 -0.72 -18.56
N LEU A 134 -12.48 -0.44 -17.31
CA LEU A 134 -11.51 -0.20 -16.23
C LEU A 134 -10.73 -1.46 -15.85
N HIS A 135 -11.40 -2.62 -15.82
CA HIS A 135 -10.74 -3.90 -15.54
C HIS A 135 -9.73 -4.26 -16.62
N SER A 136 -10.12 -4.14 -17.90
CA SER A 136 -9.23 -4.32 -19.04
C SER A 136 -8.00 -3.43 -18.94
N LYS A 137 -8.17 -2.14 -18.60
CA LYS A 137 -7.05 -1.22 -18.38
C LYS A 137 -6.14 -1.59 -17.20
N ARG A 138 -6.66 -2.27 -16.17
CA ARG A 138 -5.89 -2.68 -15.00
C ARG A 138 -5.04 -3.91 -15.26
N VAL A 139 -5.59 -4.90 -15.97
CA VAL A 139 -4.94 -6.20 -16.20
C VAL A 139 -4.08 -6.25 -17.46
N GLY A 140 -4.38 -5.42 -18.46
CA GLY A 140 -3.60 -5.30 -19.71
C GLY A 140 -2.51 -4.23 -19.65
N ARG A 141 -2.00 -3.91 -18.46
CA ARG A 141 -0.82 -3.05 -18.25
C ARG A 141 0.45 -3.88 -18.34
#